data_AF-A0A3B6U6I9-F1
#
_entry.id   AF-A0A3B6U6I9-F1
#
_cell.length_a   1.000
_cell.length_b   1.000
_cell.length_c   1.000
_cell.angle_alpha   90.00
_cell.angle_beta   90.00
_cell.angle_gamma   90.00
#
_symmetry.space_group_name_H-M   'P 1'
#
loop_
_entity.id
_entity.type
_entity.pdbx_description
1 polymer ?
#
loop_
_entity_poly.entity_id
_entity_poly.type
_entity_poly.pdbx_seq_one_letter_code
_entity_poly.pdbx_strand_id
1 'polypeptide(L)'
;MAATPHAVTTLGDVEELLQASRRSMEKGEEVPCCQLEPDAAINAAVKLKAMVDSDAVRLVNPQMLANKLQAKASVEEGFKEIIDGMPFSPREMQALDESIAMLKNRLQNPYAVAYPESMEEEAIISEVQSQRVSWAMGLMGLEVKKKVLEAQAPKALETFHGLLADALETPSFMGAGSTDYKFITHSGQLELDDME
;
A
#
# COMPACT_ATOMS: atom_id res chain seq x y z
N MET A 1 -2.45 3.60 -15.96
CA MET A 1 -2.23 5.05 -16.20
C MET A 1 -3.60 5.67 -16.29
N ALA A 2 -3.89 6.73 -15.52
CA ALA A 2 -5.19 7.40 -15.63
C ALA A 2 -5.32 8.01 -17.03
N ALA A 3 -6.42 7.72 -17.74
CA ALA A 3 -6.71 8.34 -19.03
C ALA A 3 -6.78 9.86 -18.88
N THR A 4 -6.13 10.59 -19.77
CA THR A 4 -6.19 12.06 -19.80
C THR A 4 -7.64 12.48 -20.05
N PRO A 5 -8.27 13.26 -19.15
CA PRO A 5 -9.68 13.62 -19.30
C PRO A 5 -9.89 14.50 -20.54
N HIS A 6 -10.97 14.25 -21.28
CA HIS A 6 -11.40 15.09 -22.41
C HIS A 6 -12.08 16.36 -21.91
N ALA A 7 -11.59 17.52 -22.32
CA ALA A 7 -12.23 18.80 -21.99
C ALA A 7 -13.55 18.95 -22.76
N VAL A 8 -14.60 19.40 -22.09
CA VAL A 8 -15.92 19.64 -22.67
C VAL A 8 -16.30 21.10 -22.46
N THR A 9 -16.43 21.79 -23.59
CA THR A 9 -16.81 23.20 -23.72
C THR A 9 -18.09 23.36 -24.54
N THR A 10 -18.29 22.51 -25.54
CA THR A 10 -19.40 22.61 -26.50
C THR A 10 -20.24 21.34 -26.58
N LEU A 11 -21.39 21.44 -27.25
CA LEU A 11 -22.24 20.29 -27.55
C LEU A 11 -21.53 19.27 -28.46
N GLY A 12 -20.64 19.74 -29.34
CA GLY A 12 -19.87 18.88 -30.25
C GLY A 12 -18.95 17.95 -29.48
N ASP A 13 -18.25 18.46 -28.47
CA ASP A 13 -17.36 17.68 -27.61
C ASP A 13 -18.12 16.52 -26.92
N VAL A 14 -19.38 16.77 -26.53
CA VAL A 14 -20.26 15.74 -25.93
C VAL A 14 -20.69 14.69 -26.96
N GLU A 15 -20.94 15.11 -28.20
CA GLU A 15 -21.31 14.20 -29.29
C GLU A 15 -20.14 13.31 -29.72
N GLU A 16 -18.92 13.85 -29.71
CA GLU A 16 -17.70 13.05 -29.89
C GLU A 16 -17.52 12.03 -28.77
N LEU A 17 -17.74 12.43 -27.51
CA LEU A 17 -17.71 11.51 -26.37
C LEU A 17 -18.77 10.40 -26.47
N LEU A 18 -19.98 10.71 -26.96
CA LEU A 18 -21.02 9.70 -27.20
C LEU A 18 -20.60 8.68 -28.25
N GLN A 19 -19.95 9.13 -29.33
CA GLN A 19 -19.44 8.22 -30.35
C GLN A 19 -18.30 7.36 -29.81
N ALA A 20 -17.40 7.95 -29.01
CA ALA A 20 -16.31 7.22 -28.38
C ALA A 20 -16.82 6.17 -27.38
N SER A 21 -17.78 6.55 -26.52
CA SER A 21 -18.41 5.65 -25.54
C SER A 21 -19.11 4.47 -26.21
N ARG A 22 -19.85 4.69 -27.30
CA ARG A 22 -20.47 3.60 -28.09
C ARG A 22 -19.43 2.63 -28.64
N ARG A 23 -18.32 3.14 -29.18
CA ARG A 23 -17.22 2.30 -29.70
C ARG A 23 -16.51 1.54 -28.58
N SER A 24 -16.38 2.12 -27.39
CA SER A 24 -15.71 1.47 -26.24
C SER A 24 -16.59 0.37 -25.63
N MET A 25 -17.91 0.57 -25.52
CA MET A 25 -18.85 -0.45 -25.07
C MET A 25 -18.86 -1.69 -25.96
N GLU A 26 -18.71 -1.52 -27.27
CA GLU A 26 -18.60 -2.65 -28.23
C GLU A 26 -17.31 -3.46 -28.07
N LYS A 27 -16.27 -2.88 -27.45
CA LYS A 27 -14.94 -3.51 -27.28
C LYS A 27 -14.62 -3.93 -25.85
N GLY A 28 -15.51 -3.67 -24.89
CA GLY A 28 -15.24 -3.89 -23.47
C GLY A 28 -14.12 -2.99 -22.93
N GLU A 29 -13.91 -1.84 -23.56
CA GLU A 29 -12.90 -0.85 -23.16
C GLU A 29 -13.39 0.03 -22.00
N GLU A 30 -12.45 0.68 -21.31
CA GLU A 30 -12.69 1.51 -20.13
C GLU A 30 -13.63 2.70 -20.45
N VAL A 31 -14.44 3.10 -19.46
CA VAL A 31 -15.41 4.21 -19.60
C VAL A 31 -14.66 5.53 -19.84
N PRO A 32 -15.06 6.36 -20.82
CA PRO A 32 -14.37 7.62 -21.11
C PRO A 32 -14.45 8.62 -19.95
N CYS A 33 -13.32 9.28 -19.64
CA CYS A 33 -13.23 10.34 -18.63
C CYS A 33 -13.28 11.74 -19.29
N CYS A 34 -14.02 12.67 -18.70
CA CYS A 34 -14.13 14.04 -19.18
C CYS A 34 -14.05 15.08 -18.06
N GLN A 35 -13.80 16.33 -18.44
CA GLN A 35 -13.76 17.50 -17.57
C GLN A 35 -14.63 18.60 -18.18
N LEU A 36 -15.53 19.16 -17.38
CA LEU A 36 -16.33 20.31 -17.80
C LEU A 36 -15.51 21.59 -17.59
N GLU A 37 -15.39 22.40 -18.64
CA GLU A 37 -14.70 23.69 -18.56
C GLU A 37 -15.63 24.79 -18.00
N PRO A 38 -15.07 25.84 -17.35
CA PRO A 38 -15.85 26.92 -16.75
C PRO A 38 -16.79 27.64 -17.73
N ASP A 39 -16.37 27.76 -18.99
CA ASP A 39 -17.12 28.45 -20.05
C ASP A 39 -18.00 27.50 -20.87
N ALA A 40 -18.26 26.28 -20.38
CA ALA A 40 -19.03 25.30 -21.11
C ALA A 40 -20.49 25.74 -21.33
N ALA A 41 -21.03 25.45 -22.51
CA ALA A 41 -22.41 25.73 -22.82
C ALA A 41 -23.37 24.96 -21.89
N ILE A 42 -24.42 25.61 -21.38
CA ILE A 42 -25.43 25.00 -20.48
C ILE A 42 -25.99 23.70 -21.07
N ASN A 43 -26.27 23.69 -22.39
CA ASN A 43 -26.78 22.50 -23.07
C ASN A 43 -25.77 21.33 -23.08
N ALA A 44 -24.46 21.62 -23.16
CA ALA A 44 -23.42 20.62 -23.06
C ALA A 44 -23.33 20.06 -21.63
N ALA A 45 -23.39 20.93 -20.62
CA ALA A 45 -23.40 20.54 -19.22
C ALA A 45 -24.62 19.67 -18.85
N VAL A 46 -25.82 20.01 -19.34
CA VAL A 46 -27.05 19.23 -19.11
C VAL A 46 -26.95 17.86 -19.77
N LYS A 47 -26.49 17.77 -21.03
CA LYS A 47 -26.29 16.46 -21.69
C LYS A 47 -25.23 15.63 -20.99
N LEU A 48 -24.12 16.24 -20.58
CA LEU A 48 -23.07 15.54 -19.83
C LEU A 48 -23.59 14.98 -18.51
N LYS A 49 -24.39 15.75 -17.77
CA LYS A 49 -24.99 15.27 -16.53
C LYS A 49 -25.81 14.00 -16.76
N ALA A 50 -26.67 13.99 -17.78
CA ALA A 50 -27.44 12.80 -18.14
C ALA A 50 -26.55 11.60 -18.54
N MET A 51 -25.38 11.85 -19.15
CA MET A 51 -24.42 10.80 -19.49
C MET A 51 -23.69 10.24 -18.28
N VAL A 52 -23.33 11.09 -17.31
CA VAL A 52 -22.76 10.67 -16.03
C VAL A 52 -23.76 9.83 -15.25
N ASP A 53 -25.03 10.27 -15.18
CA ASP A 53 -26.11 9.55 -14.48
C ASP A 53 -26.44 8.19 -15.11
N SER A 54 -26.05 7.96 -16.37
CA SER A 54 -26.21 6.69 -17.10
C SER A 54 -24.93 5.84 -17.14
N ASP A 55 -23.91 6.21 -16.36
CA ASP A 55 -22.60 5.57 -16.30
C ASP A 55 -21.86 5.50 -17.66
N ALA A 56 -22.27 6.31 -18.64
CA ALA A 56 -21.71 6.30 -19.98
C ALA A 56 -20.36 7.02 -20.08
N VAL A 57 -20.10 7.96 -19.17
CA VAL A 57 -18.86 8.74 -19.01
C VAL A 57 -18.62 9.07 -17.55
N ARG A 58 -17.38 9.36 -17.19
CA ARG A 58 -16.97 9.79 -15.84
C ARG A 58 -16.54 11.24 -15.87
N LEU A 59 -17.13 12.07 -15.00
CA LEU A 59 -16.69 13.45 -14.81
C LEU A 59 -15.59 13.48 -13.75
N VAL A 60 -14.45 14.13 -14.05
CA VAL A 60 -13.28 14.19 -13.16
C VAL A 60 -12.91 15.63 -12.86
N ASN A 61 -12.64 15.93 -11.58
CA ASN A 61 -11.99 17.18 -11.16
C ASN A 61 -10.47 16.95 -11.02
N PRO A 62 -9.61 17.53 -11.89
CA PRO A 62 -8.17 17.27 -11.88
C PRO A 62 -7.48 17.65 -10.58
N GLN A 63 -7.88 18.76 -9.95
CA GLN A 63 -7.28 19.22 -8.71
C GLN A 63 -7.59 18.25 -7.56
N MET A 64 -8.82 17.77 -7.51
CA MET A 64 -9.21 16.75 -6.54
C MET A 64 -8.53 15.41 -6.79
N LEU A 65 -8.39 15.01 -8.05
CA LEU A 65 -7.65 13.80 -8.41
C LEU A 65 -6.18 13.91 -7.97
N ALA A 66 -5.53 15.05 -8.22
CA ALA A 66 -4.16 15.30 -7.78
C ALA A 66 -4.03 15.21 -6.25
N ASN A 67 -4.95 15.83 -5.50
CA ASN A 67 -4.97 15.76 -4.05
C ASN A 67 -5.17 14.31 -3.55
N LYS A 68 -6.07 13.54 -4.18
CA LYS A 68 -6.30 12.13 -3.86
C LYS A 68 -5.06 11.27 -4.12
N LEU A 69 -4.38 11.49 -5.25
CA LEU A 69 -3.14 10.79 -5.59
C LEU A 69 -2.01 11.12 -4.61
N GLN A 70 -1.89 12.38 -4.22
CA GLN A 70 -0.92 12.81 -3.22
C GLN A 70 -1.22 12.17 -1.85
N ALA A 71 -2.48 12.21 -1.40
CA ALA A 71 -2.88 11.58 -0.14
C ALA A 71 -2.60 10.06 -0.16
N LYS A 72 -2.93 9.39 -1.27
CA LYS A 72 -2.59 7.97 -1.48
C LYS A 72 -1.10 7.72 -1.35
N ALA A 73 -0.26 8.50 -2.04
CA ALA A 73 1.19 8.35 -1.97
C ALA A 73 1.72 8.55 -0.54
N SER A 74 1.23 9.56 0.18
CA SER A 74 1.61 9.79 1.58
C SER A 74 1.19 8.65 2.51
N VAL A 75 0.02 8.05 2.28
CA VAL A 75 -0.43 6.88 3.05
C VAL A 75 0.46 5.68 2.74
N GLU A 76 0.71 5.37 1.47
CA GLU A 76 1.61 4.27 1.06
C GLU A 76 3.03 4.44 1.64
N GLU A 77 3.55 5.66 1.64
CA GLU A 77 4.84 5.98 2.25
C GLU A 77 4.84 5.77 3.77
N GLY A 78 3.85 6.27 4.49
CA GLY A 78 3.73 6.05 5.94
C GLY A 78 3.58 4.57 6.32
N PHE A 79 2.84 3.80 5.53
CA PHE A 79 2.75 2.35 5.72
C PHE A 79 4.08 1.64 5.47
N LYS A 80 4.84 2.07 4.46
CA LYS A 80 6.18 1.55 4.21
C LYS A 80 7.12 1.83 5.38
N GLU A 81 7.10 3.04 5.93
CA GLU A 81 7.89 3.38 7.13
C GLU A 81 7.52 2.50 8.34
N ILE A 82 6.23 2.22 8.54
CA ILE A 82 5.77 1.31 9.60
C ILE A 82 6.32 -0.10 9.39
N ILE A 83 6.24 -0.63 8.16
CA ILE A 83 6.77 -1.95 7.80
C ILE A 83 8.30 -2.01 8.03
N ASP A 84 9.02 -0.98 7.62
CA ASP A 84 10.47 -0.89 7.78
C ASP A 84 10.89 -0.79 9.26
N GLY A 85 10.00 -0.31 10.15
CA GLY A 85 10.21 -0.25 11.60
C GLY A 85 9.78 -1.48 12.40
N MET A 86 9.16 -2.49 11.77
CA MET A 86 8.70 -3.70 12.46
C MET A 86 9.82 -4.73 12.67
N PRO A 87 9.78 -5.55 13.75
CA PRO A 87 10.85 -6.49 14.19
C PRO A 87 11.24 -7.60 13.19
N PHE A 88 10.55 -7.67 12.06
CA PHE A 88 10.78 -8.58 10.94
C PHE A 88 11.10 -7.81 9.65
N SER A 89 11.53 -6.56 9.77
CA SER A 89 12.07 -5.79 8.66
C SER A 89 13.22 -6.57 8.00
N PRO A 90 13.43 -6.42 6.68
CA PRO A 90 14.57 -7.06 6.01
C PRO A 90 15.90 -6.76 6.70
N ARG A 91 16.04 -5.56 7.26
CA ARG A 91 17.22 -5.11 8.00
C ARG A 91 17.45 -5.88 9.30
N GLU A 92 16.41 -6.11 10.10
CA GLU A 92 16.54 -6.86 11.35
C GLU A 92 16.71 -8.36 11.11
N MET A 93 16.05 -8.90 10.08
CA MET A 93 16.28 -10.28 9.64
C MET A 93 17.73 -10.49 9.21
N GLN A 94 18.30 -9.53 8.47
CA GLN A 94 19.71 -9.56 8.10
C GLN A 94 20.63 -9.48 9.33
N ALA A 95 20.38 -8.56 10.27
CA ALA A 95 21.18 -8.46 11.49
C ALA A 95 21.11 -9.72 12.37
N LEU A 96 19.95 -10.39 12.38
CA LEU A 96 19.75 -11.67 13.06
C LEU A 96 20.57 -12.78 12.39
N ASP A 97 20.57 -12.83 11.06
CA ASP A 97 21.37 -13.80 10.29
C ASP A 97 22.86 -13.60 10.47
N GLU A 98 23.34 -12.36 10.49
CA GLU A 98 24.73 -12.02 10.79
C GLU A 98 25.14 -12.48 12.20
N SER A 99 24.26 -12.29 13.18
CA SER A 99 24.48 -12.72 14.57
C SER A 99 24.54 -14.25 14.70
N ILE A 100 23.64 -14.97 14.01
CA ILE A 100 23.63 -16.44 13.95
C ILE A 100 24.90 -16.94 13.27
N ALA A 101 25.30 -16.36 12.15
CA ALA A 101 26.50 -16.73 11.42
C ALA A 101 27.77 -16.54 12.27
N MET A 102 27.85 -15.42 13.01
CA MET A 102 28.95 -15.13 13.92
C MET A 102 29.05 -16.16 15.04
N LEU A 103 27.94 -16.52 15.70
CA LEU A 103 27.95 -17.55 16.75
C LEU A 103 28.29 -18.95 16.21
N LYS A 104 27.79 -19.31 15.02
CA LYS A 104 28.16 -20.56 14.34
C LYS A 104 29.66 -20.63 14.06
N ASN A 105 30.25 -19.52 13.58
CA ASN A 105 31.68 -19.42 13.34
C ASN A 105 32.50 -19.58 14.63
N ARG A 106 32.10 -18.91 15.72
CA ARG A 106 32.76 -19.02 17.03
C ARG A 106 32.71 -20.43 17.61
N LEU A 107 31.60 -21.15 17.42
CA LEU A 107 31.47 -22.54 17.86
C LEU A 107 32.37 -23.51 17.05
N GLN A 108 32.58 -23.23 15.76
CA GLN A 108 33.48 -24.00 14.89
C GLN A 108 34.96 -23.71 15.19
N ASN A 109 35.30 -22.44 15.48
CA ASN A 109 36.68 -21.97 15.72
C ASN A 109 36.82 -21.33 17.12
N PRO A 110 36.86 -22.12 18.21
CA PRO A 110 36.83 -21.59 19.58
C PRO A 110 38.15 -20.98 20.07
N TYR A 111 39.27 -21.22 19.38
CA TYR A 111 40.63 -20.91 19.87
C TYR A 111 41.13 -19.48 19.58
N ALA A 112 40.23 -18.52 19.38
CA ALA A 112 40.63 -17.14 19.04
C ALA A 112 41.10 -16.30 20.25
N VAL A 113 41.17 -16.86 21.46
CA VAL A 113 41.49 -16.12 22.69
C VAL A 113 42.86 -16.54 23.22
N ALA A 114 43.77 -15.56 23.35
CA ALA A 114 45.05 -15.75 24.03
C ALA A 114 44.82 -15.72 25.54
N TYR A 115 45.11 -16.84 26.22
CA TYR A 115 45.06 -16.93 27.68
C TYR A 115 46.41 -16.54 28.29
N PRO A 116 46.44 -15.98 29.51
CA PRO A 116 47.69 -15.68 30.21
C PRO A 116 48.51 -16.95 30.46
N GLU A 117 49.84 -16.86 30.32
CA GLU A 117 50.75 -17.99 30.61
C GLU A 117 50.68 -18.49 32.07
N SER A 118 50.14 -17.68 32.98
CA SER A 118 49.94 -18.03 34.39
C SER A 118 48.67 -18.83 34.69
N MET A 119 47.82 -19.09 33.68
CA MET A 119 46.56 -19.80 33.87
C MET A 119 46.77 -21.31 33.70
N GLU A 120 46.29 -22.09 34.67
CA GLU A 120 46.37 -23.56 34.61
C GLU A 120 45.55 -24.11 33.43
N GLU A 121 46.06 -25.17 32.78
CA GLU A 121 45.45 -25.76 31.58
C GLU A 121 44.00 -26.24 31.85
N GLU A 122 43.73 -26.78 33.03
CA GLU A 122 42.38 -27.19 33.45
C GLU A 122 41.41 -26.01 33.55
N ALA A 123 41.88 -24.86 34.04
CA ALA A 123 41.09 -23.63 34.11
C ALA A 123 40.80 -23.07 32.71
N ILE A 124 41.77 -23.14 31.79
CA ILE A 124 41.59 -22.75 30.38
C ILE A 124 40.54 -23.65 29.71
N ILE A 125 40.62 -24.97 29.91
CA ILE A 125 39.66 -25.93 29.34
C ILE A 125 38.25 -25.67 29.88
N SER A 126 38.10 -25.47 31.19
CA SER A 126 36.83 -25.17 31.83
C SER A 126 36.20 -23.87 31.30
N GLU A 127 37.00 -22.82 31.14
CA GLU A 127 36.55 -21.53 30.60
C GLU A 127 36.09 -21.66 29.14
N VAL A 128 36.87 -22.34 28.29
CA VAL A 128 36.49 -22.61 26.89
C VAL A 128 35.19 -23.41 26.81
N GLN A 129 34.99 -24.40 27.67
CA GLN A 129 33.73 -25.15 27.74
C GLN A 129 32.56 -24.27 28.16
N SER A 130 32.74 -23.42 29.17
CA SER A 130 31.73 -22.45 29.62
C SER A 130 31.33 -21.49 28.50
N GLN A 131 32.31 -20.91 27.79
CA GLN A 131 32.06 -20.04 26.64
C GLN A 131 31.31 -20.75 25.52
N ARG A 132 31.68 -22.00 25.21
CA ARG A 132 30.98 -22.81 24.21
C ARG A 132 29.53 -23.07 24.58
N VAL A 133 29.24 -23.40 25.84
CA VAL A 133 27.87 -23.59 26.32
C VAL A 133 27.09 -22.28 26.21
N SER A 134 27.68 -21.15 26.60
CA SER A 134 27.08 -19.83 26.48
C SER A 134 26.75 -19.47 25.03
N TRP A 135 27.70 -19.65 24.10
CA TRP A 135 27.46 -19.41 22.67
C TRP A 135 26.42 -20.35 22.07
N ALA A 136 26.40 -21.63 22.49
CA ALA A 136 25.41 -22.59 22.03
C ALA A 136 23.99 -22.23 22.50
N MET A 137 23.84 -21.78 23.75
CA MET A 137 22.56 -21.27 24.27
C MET A 137 22.14 -19.99 23.55
N GLY A 138 23.07 -19.06 23.32
CA GLY A 138 22.82 -17.84 22.55
C GLY A 138 22.37 -18.15 21.13
N LEU A 139 23.02 -19.11 20.46
CA LEU A 139 22.67 -19.56 19.12
C LEU A 139 21.25 -20.15 19.09
N MET A 140 20.92 -21.04 20.04
CA MET A 140 19.56 -21.59 20.14
C MET A 140 18.51 -20.49 20.33
N GLY A 141 18.77 -19.49 21.18
CA GLY A 141 17.88 -18.35 21.36
C GLY A 141 17.65 -17.56 20.07
N LEU A 142 18.71 -17.27 19.32
CA LEU A 142 18.61 -16.56 18.03
C LEU A 142 17.91 -17.39 16.96
N GLU A 143 18.16 -18.69 16.88
CA GLU A 143 17.49 -19.58 15.93
C GLU A 143 15.99 -19.73 16.24
N VAL A 144 15.61 -19.79 17.51
CA VAL A 144 14.21 -19.74 17.93
C VAL A 144 13.57 -18.41 17.54
N LYS A 145 14.25 -17.28 17.84
CA LYS A 145 13.77 -15.95 17.44
C LYS A 145 13.56 -15.87 15.93
N LYS A 146 14.51 -16.36 15.13
CA LYS A 146 14.43 -16.38 13.67
C LYS A 146 13.20 -17.17 13.20
N LYS A 147 13.01 -18.39 13.71
CA LYS A 147 11.85 -19.22 13.35
C LYS A 147 10.51 -18.54 13.69
N VAL A 148 10.43 -17.88 14.84
CA VAL A 148 9.21 -17.15 15.24
C VAL A 148 8.93 -16.01 14.28
N LEU A 149 9.96 -15.20 13.95
CA LEU A 149 9.83 -14.09 13.02
C LEU A 149 9.48 -14.57 11.60
N GLU A 150 10.13 -15.59 11.07
CA GLU A 150 9.82 -16.16 9.75
C GLU A 150 8.36 -16.68 9.65
N ALA A 151 7.81 -17.19 10.75
CA ALA A 151 6.43 -17.67 10.79
C ALA A 151 5.39 -16.54 10.94
N GLN A 152 5.75 -15.44 11.63
CA GLN A 152 4.84 -14.33 11.91
C GLN A 152 4.90 -13.21 10.86
N ALA A 153 6.09 -12.94 10.30
CA ALA A 153 6.32 -11.90 9.31
C ALA A 153 5.36 -11.95 8.11
N PRO A 154 5.17 -13.10 7.41
CA PRO A 154 4.28 -13.14 6.25
C PRO A 154 2.83 -12.85 6.63
N LYS A 155 2.36 -13.36 7.79
CA LYS A 155 0.99 -13.13 8.28
C LYS A 155 0.75 -11.68 8.65
N ALA A 156 1.73 -11.06 9.32
CA ALA A 156 1.66 -9.65 9.67
C ALA A 156 1.65 -8.79 8.40
N LEU A 157 2.58 -9.02 7.47
CA LEU A 157 2.65 -8.29 6.21
C LEU A 157 1.38 -8.45 5.36
N GLU A 158 0.83 -9.65 5.27
CA GLU A 158 -0.44 -9.91 4.57
C GLU A 158 -1.59 -9.12 5.21
N THR A 159 -1.68 -9.13 6.55
CA THR A 159 -2.70 -8.36 7.29
C THR A 159 -2.53 -6.87 7.06
N PHE A 160 -1.30 -6.36 7.10
CA PHE A 160 -1.00 -4.95 6.86
C PHE A 160 -1.34 -4.51 5.43
N HIS A 161 -0.98 -5.32 4.43
CA HIS A 161 -1.34 -5.03 3.04
C HIS A 161 -2.85 -5.10 2.81
N GLY A 162 -3.55 -6.03 3.48
CA GLY A 162 -5.01 -6.10 3.46
C GLY A 162 -5.64 -4.82 4.03
N LEU A 163 -5.19 -4.38 5.21
CA LEU A 163 -5.66 -3.13 5.82
C LEU A 163 -5.34 -1.90 4.98
N LEU A 164 -4.17 -1.85 4.32
CA LEU A 164 -3.82 -0.77 3.39
C LEU A 164 -4.74 -0.78 2.16
N ALA A 165 -5.00 -1.95 1.58
CA ALA A 165 -5.93 -2.09 0.45
C ALA A 165 -7.34 -1.63 0.85
N ASP A 166 -7.85 -2.11 1.99
CA ASP A 166 -9.15 -1.69 2.53
C ASP A 166 -9.19 -0.17 2.78
N ALA A 167 -8.13 0.41 3.35
CA ALA A 167 -8.04 1.85 3.59
C ALA A 167 -8.01 2.67 2.29
N LEU A 168 -7.37 2.16 1.24
CA LEU A 168 -7.34 2.79 -0.08
C LEU A 168 -8.65 2.64 -0.85
N GLU A 169 -9.42 1.58 -0.57
CA GLU A 169 -10.76 1.35 -1.12
C GLU A 169 -11.88 2.04 -0.31
N THR A 170 -11.60 2.42 0.94
CA THR A 170 -12.60 3.04 1.83
C THR A 170 -13.06 4.39 1.26
N PRO A 171 -14.38 4.64 1.19
CA PRO A 171 -14.91 5.93 0.77
C PRO A 171 -14.40 7.06 1.66
N SER A 172 -13.63 8.01 1.09
CA SER A 172 -13.14 9.16 1.82
C SER A 172 -14.03 10.38 1.60
N PHE A 173 -14.31 11.11 2.69
CA PHE A 173 -15.01 12.41 2.69
C PHE A 173 -14.15 13.56 2.14
N MET A 174 -13.00 13.28 1.53
CA MET A 174 -12.27 14.30 0.75
C MET A 174 -13.13 14.67 -0.46
N GLY A 175 -14.04 15.63 -0.24
CA GLY A 175 -14.89 16.32 -1.21
C GLY A 175 -15.68 15.41 -2.14
N ALA A 176 -17.00 15.37 -1.94
CA ALA A 176 -17.96 14.97 -2.97
C ALA A 176 -17.83 15.94 -4.16
N GLY A 177 -16.87 15.68 -5.03
CA GLY A 177 -16.56 16.45 -6.21
C GLY A 177 -16.26 15.48 -7.34
N SER A 178 -17.33 14.88 -7.86
CA SER A 178 -17.38 14.13 -9.11
C SER A 178 -16.96 12.65 -9.08
N THR A 179 -18.00 11.81 -9.14
CA THR A 179 -18.10 10.44 -9.68
C THR A 179 -16.82 9.73 -10.12
N ASP A 180 -16.26 8.98 -9.18
CA ASP A 180 -15.69 7.63 -9.29
C ASP A 180 -15.13 7.34 -7.90
N TYR A 181 -15.61 6.36 -7.15
CA TYR A 181 -15.74 4.95 -7.47
C TYR A 181 -17.02 4.40 -6.85
N LYS A 182 -17.75 3.50 -7.55
CA LYS A 182 -18.84 2.65 -7.02
C LYS A 182 -19.45 3.12 -5.68
N PHE A 183 -20.35 4.10 -5.76
CA PHE A 183 -21.36 4.27 -4.72
C PHE A 183 -22.62 3.56 -5.20
N ILE A 184 -23.00 2.53 -4.44
CA ILE A 184 -24.31 1.89 -4.54
C ILE A 184 -25.35 3.00 -4.47
N THR A 185 -26.27 2.99 -5.43
CA THR A 185 -27.54 3.68 -5.36
C THR A 185 -28.26 3.23 -4.09
N HIS A 186 -28.11 3.97 -2.99
CA HIS A 186 -29.17 3.96 -2.01
C HIS A 186 -30.38 4.59 -2.72
N SER A 187 -31.28 3.72 -3.16
CA SER A 187 -32.66 4.03 -3.47
C SER A 187 -33.31 4.62 -2.22
N GLY A 188 -33.04 5.89 -1.94
CA GLY A 188 -33.71 6.71 -0.95
C GLY A 188 -34.35 7.85 -1.71
N GLN A 189 -35.65 7.71 -1.96
CA GLN A 189 -36.50 8.82 -2.37
C GLN A 189 -36.20 10.04 -1.50
N LEU A 190 -35.69 11.10 -2.12
CA LEU A 190 -36.00 12.45 -1.69
C LEU A 190 -36.89 13.03 -2.79
N GLU A 191 -38.17 12.69 -2.69
CA GLU A 191 -39.21 13.58 -3.14
C GLU A 191 -39.01 14.91 -2.39
N LEU A 192 -38.46 15.89 -3.10
CA LEU A 192 -38.62 17.30 -2.74
C LEU A 192 -39.71 17.86 -3.65
N ASP A 193 -40.91 17.28 -3.52
CA ASP A 193 -42.13 18.06 -3.58
C ASP A 193 -42.50 18.38 -2.13
N ASP A 194 -42.93 19.61 -1.89
CA ASP A 194 -43.40 20.18 -0.62
C ASP A 194 -42.34 20.64 0.38
N MET A 195 -41.71 21.78 0.09
CA MET A 195 -41.70 22.89 1.05
C MET A 195 -42.01 24.20 0.33
N GLU A 196 -43.21 24.71 0.61
CA GLU A 196 -43.58 26.12 0.50
C GLU A 196 -42.55 27.06 1.17
#